data_AF-A0A7S0HEB5-F1
#
_entry.id   AF-A0A7S0HEB5-F1
#
_cell.length_a   1.000
_cell.length_b   1.000
_cell.length_c   1.000
_cell.angle_alpha   90.00
_cell.angle_beta   90.00
_cell.angle_gamma   90.00
#
_symmetry.space_group_name_H-M   'P 1'
#
loop_
_entity.id
_entity.type
_entity.pdbx_description
1 polymer ?
#
loop_
_entity_poly.entity_id
_entity_poly.type
_entity_poly.pdbx_seq_one_letter_code
_entity_poly.pdbx_strand_id
1 'polypeptide(L)'
;NKGGNGGGLKSGNGQPMAAGLSILNSYCAQFRDGRSIMTQDSEMTMLAQCMSQDCQQAIAPKIGCRWTDALRLCYAPSGQAWCDYHPDSSSCYSLNDDVDNNWKPIQSIAAASDPNFKYGCTCMKKCTYSKKSKTLRCSDSYTKAGLDDNPWGNSIINDGEKSRECVCACGQPNAAADTWMYSVK
;
A
#
# COMPACT_ATOMS: atom_id res chain seq x y z
N ASN A 1 34.44 -43.21 -12.51
CA ASN A 1 33.02 -43.41 -12.15
C ASN A 1 32.65 -42.38 -11.11
N LYS A 2 32.13 -41.19 -11.47
CA LYS A 2 30.78 -40.85 -11.99
C LYS A 2 29.62 -41.31 -11.09
N GLY A 3 28.82 -40.31 -10.68
CA GLY A 3 27.49 -40.42 -10.05
C GLY A 3 27.47 -39.70 -8.70
N GLY A 4 26.97 -38.47 -8.53
CA GLY A 4 25.96 -37.76 -9.29
C GLY A 4 24.56 -38.24 -8.90
N ASN A 5 23.99 -37.69 -7.82
CA ASN A 5 22.58 -37.85 -7.42
C ASN A 5 22.23 -36.65 -6.50
N GLY A 6 21.48 -35.61 -6.87
CA GLY A 6 20.56 -35.46 -8.00
C GLY A 6 19.15 -35.92 -7.65
N GLY A 7 18.39 -35.10 -6.92
CA GLY A 7 16.92 -35.22 -6.79
C GLY A 7 16.42 -35.34 -5.34
N GLY A 8 15.40 -34.61 -4.90
CA GLY A 8 14.64 -33.54 -5.51
C GLY A 8 13.90 -32.80 -4.39
N LEU A 9 13.98 -31.47 -4.39
CA LEU A 9 13.16 -30.63 -3.54
C LEU A 9 11.71 -30.85 -3.98
N LYS A 10 10.96 -31.56 -3.15
CA LYS A 10 9.53 -31.76 -3.36
C LYS A 10 8.88 -30.38 -3.36
N SER A 11 8.31 -30.04 -4.51
CA SER A 11 7.30 -29.00 -4.71
C SER A 11 6.31 -29.04 -3.55
N GLY A 12 6.42 -28.06 -2.66
CA GLY A 12 5.55 -27.93 -1.50
C GLY A 12 4.19 -27.44 -1.98
N ASN A 13 3.20 -28.32 -1.91
CA ASN A 13 1.77 -27.99 -2.03
C ASN A 13 1.48 -26.64 -1.36
N GLY A 14 0.67 -25.79 -2.03
CA GLY A 14 0.32 -24.44 -1.61
C GLY A 14 -0.28 -24.36 -0.21
N GLN A 15 0.58 -24.40 0.81
CA GLN A 15 0.17 -24.22 2.19
C GLN A 15 -0.29 -22.76 2.34
N PRO A 16 -1.48 -22.53 2.91
CA PRO A 16 -1.91 -21.18 3.23
C PRO A 16 -1.02 -20.64 4.36
N MET A 17 -0.84 -19.33 4.38
CA MET A 17 -0.05 -18.70 5.44
C MET A 17 -0.67 -18.99 6.81
N ALA A 18 0.18 -19.29 7.80
CA ALA A 18 -0.27 -19.67 9.14
C ALA A 18 -1.07 -18.55 9.83
N ALA A 19 -2.16 -18.92 10.52
CA ALA A 19 -2.92 -18.00 11.36
C ALA A 19 -2.03 -17.49 12.51
N GLY A 20 -1.92 -16.16 12.65
CA GLY A 20 -1.16 -15.51 13.72
C GLY A 20 0.12 -14.78 13.30
N LEU A 21 0.60 -14.97 12.06
CA LEU A 21 1.56 -14.03 11.49
C LEU A 21 0.87 -12.67 11.33
N SER A 22 1.53 -11.57 11.74
CA SER A 22 1.06 -10.23 11.37
C SER A 22 1.32 -10.10 9.87
N ILE A 23 0.27 -10.37 9.09
CA ILE A 23 0.44 -10.61 7.66
C ILE A 23 0.52 -9.29 6.91
N LEU A 24 -0.36 -8.34 7.26
CA LEU A 24 -0.44 -7.02 6.67
C LEU A 24 0.07 -5.96 7.64
N ASN A 25 0.42 -4.80 7.11
CA ASN A 25 0.56 -3.58 7.91
C ASN A 25 -0.71 -3.33 8.74
N SER A 26 -0.55 -2.74 9.93
CA SER A 26 -1.64 -2.70 10.92
C SER A 26 -2.88 -1.94 10.44
N TYR A 27 -2.72 -0.81 9.75
CA TYR A 27 -3.86 -0.08 9.17
C TYR A 27 -4.47 -0.84 7.98
N CYS A 28 -3.65 -1.56 7.21
CA CYS A 28 -4.14 -2.38 6.10
C CYS A 28 -4.95 -3.59 6.56
N ALA A 29 -4.51 -4.24 7.65
CA ALA A 29 -5.30 -5.28 8.31
C ALA A 29 -6.63 -4.71 8.83
N GLN A 30 -6.60 -3.58 9.54
CA GLN A 30 -7.81 -2.92 10.05
C GLN A 30 -8.78 -2.51 8.93
N PHE A 31 -8.26 -2.00 7.82
CA PHE A 31 -9.06 -1.71 6.63
C PHE A 31 -9.73 -2.98 6.10
N ARG A 32 -8.94 -3.99 5.75
CA ARG A 32 -9.43 -5.22 5.13
C ARG A 32 -10.47 -5.92 6.00
N ASP A 33 -10.18 -6.03 7.29
CA ASP A 33 -10.95 -6.86 8.22
C ASP A 33 -12.12 -6.07 8.87
N GLY A 34 -12.03 -4.74 8.92
CA GLY A 34 -12.98 -3.89 9.64
C GLY A 34 -13.87 -3.00 8.77
N ARG A 35 -13.60 -2.85 7.46
CA ARG A 35 -14.33 -1.88 6.62
C ARG A 35 -15.85 -2.06 6.55
N SER A 36 -16.36 -3.28 6.75
CA SER A 36 -17.82 -3.58 6.69
C SER A 36 -18.64 -2.95 7.81
N ILE A 37 -18.01 -2.53 8.89
CA ILE A 37 -18.67 -1.88 10.04
C ILE A 37 -18.29 -0.40 10.17
N MET A 38 -17.50 0.13 9.22
CA MET A 38 -17.10 1.53 9.20
C MET A 38 -18.12 2.38 8.43
N THR A 39 -18.22 3.66 8.78
CA THR A 39 -18.85 4.65 7.89
C THR A 39 -17.99 4.84 6.65
N GLN A 40 -18.57 5.28 5.53
CA GLN A 40 -17.83 5.54 4.28
C GLN A 40 -16.61 6.45 4.51
N ASP A 41 -16.76 7.52 5.27
CA ASP A 41 -15.67 8.45 5.63
C ASP A 41 -14.55 7.79 6.44
N SER A 42 -14.92 6.97 7.42
CA SER A 42 -13.95 6.24 8.25
C SER A 42 -13.22 5.19 7.43
N GLU A 43 -13.93 4.56 6.49
CA GLU A 43 -13.40 3.58 5.55
C GLU A 43 -12.34 4.21 4.63
N MET A 44 -12.65 5.36 4.03
CA MET A 44 -11.72 6.13 3.19
C MET A 44 -10.51 6.61 3.99
N THR A 45 -10.73 7.07 5.23
CA THR A 45 -9.63 7.47 6.14
C THR A 45 -8.71 6.31 6.46
N MET A 46 -9.28 5.15 6.79
CA MET A 46 -8.53 3.95 7.11
C MET A 46 -7.75 3.46 5.88
N LEU A 47 -8.34 3.52 4.69
CA LEU A 47 -7.62 3.17 3.46
C LEU A 47 -6.46 4.15 3.21
N ALA A 48 -6.64 5.45 3.43
CA ALA A 48 -5.54 6.43 3.29
C ALA A 48 -4.38 6.13 4.24
N GLN A 49 -4.67 5.72 5.48
CA GLN A 49 -3.67 5.27 6.46
C GLN A 49 -2.95 4.00 6.02
N CYS A 50 -3.69 3.01 5.56
CA CYS A 50 -3.14 1.80 4.99
C CYS A 50 -2.20 2.11 3.81
N MET A 51 -2.67 2.87 2.81
CA MET A 51 -1.87 3.21 1.63
C MET A 51 -0.63 4.03 1.99
N SER A 52 -0.69 4.87 3.02
CA SER A 52 0.46 5.63 3.52
C SER A 52 1.54 4.71 4.10
N GLN A 53 1.15 3.69 4.88
CA GLN A 53 2.07 2.68 5.41
C GLN A 53 2.68 1.82 4.30
N ASP A 54 1.84 1.32 3.39
CA ASP A 54 2.28 0.52 2.25
C ASP A 54 3.27 1.29 1.37
N CYS A 55 3.00 2.58 1.14
CA CYS A 55 3.88 3.47 0.42
C CYS A 55 5.23 3.65 1.12
N GLN A 56 5.24 3.92 2.44
CA GLN A 56 6.47 4.03 3.23
C GLN A 56 7.29 2.73 3.20
N GLN A 57 6.61 1.59 3.21
CA GLN A 57 7.26 0.29 3.09
C GLN A 57 7.83 0.07 1.69
N ALA A 58 7.11 0.45 0.63
CA ALA A 58 7.55 0.30 -0.75
C ALA A 58 8.82 1.11 -1.07
N ILE A 59 8.99 2.28 -0.45
CA ILE A 59 10.22 3.10 -0.58
C ILE A 59 11.37 2.63 0.34
N ALA A 60 11.11 1.69 1.26
CA ALA A 60 12.11 1.25 2.22
C ALA A 60 13.11 0.25 1.58
N PRO A 61 14.43 0.43 1.76
CA PRO A 61 15.44 -0.32 1.01
C PRO A 61 15.64 -1.78 1.42
N LYS A 62 15.09 -2.24 2.55
CA LYS A 62 15.39 -3.58 3.09
C LYS A 62 14.37 -4.65 2.75
N ILE A 63 13.09 -4.35 2.95
CA ILE A 63 12.03 -5.35 2.87
C ILE A 63 11.07 -5.00 1.74
N GLY A 64 10.81 -3.71 1.51
CA GLY A 64 9.92 -3.28 0.44
C GLY A 64 8.50 -3.81 0.60
N CYS A 65 7.68 -3.56 -0.41
CA CYS A 65 6.40 -4.22 -0.63
C CYS A 65 6.49 -5.08 -1.90
N ARG A 66 7.05 -6.28 -1.79
CA ARG A 66 7.12 -7.22 -2.92
C ARG A 66 5.89 -8.09 -3.01
N TRP A 67 5.42 -8.56 -1.88
CA TRP A 67 4.29 -9.46 -1.74
C TRP A 67 3.09 -8.73 -1.16
N THR A 68 1.92 -9.04 -1.71
CA THR A 68 0.65 -8.50 -1.25
C THR A 68 -0.38 -9.61 -1.03
N ASP A 69 -1.51 -9.25 -0.43
CA ASP A 69 -2.71 -10.05 -0.49
C ASP A 69 -3.47 -9.86 -1.82
N ALA A 70 -4.65 -10.50 -1.92
CA ALA A 70 -5.52 -10.42 -3.08
C ALA A 70 -6.11 -9.01 -3.33
N LEU A 71 -6.14 -8.15 -2.31
CA LEU A 71 -6.53 -6.74 -2.44
C LEU A 71 -5.35 -5.82 -2.79
N ARG A 72 -4.17 -6.41 -3.01
CA ARG A 72 -2.90 -5.70 -3.27
C ARG A 72 -2.38 -4.88 -2.07
N LEU A 73 -2.76 -5.26 -0.86
CA LEU A 73 -2.24 -4.65 0.36
C LEU A 73 -0.89 -5.27 0.73
N CYS A 74 0.10 -4.44 1.08
CA CYS A 74 1.45 -4.92 1.35
C CYS A 74 1.49 -5.80 2.60
N TYR A 75 2.15 -6.94 2.48
CA TYR A 75 2.47 -7.72 3.64
C TYR A 75 3.49 -7.01 4.53
N ALA A 76 3.30 -7.08 5.84
CA ALA A 76 4.28 -6.63 6.83
C ALA A 76 5.58 -7.47 6.70
N PRO A 77 6.70 -7.05 7.32
CA PRO A 77 7.98 -7.73 7.17
C PRO A 77 7.98 -9.25 7.37
N SER A 78 7.21 -9.74 8.34
CA SER A 78 7.03 -11.18 8.57
C SER A 78 6.35 -11.89 7.41
N GLY A 79 5.32 -11.27 6.81
CA GLY A 79 4.61 -11.83 5.66
C GLY A 79 5.44 -11.76 4.37
N GLN A 80 6.22 -10.67 4.17
CA GLN A 80 7.18 -10.59 3.06
C GLN A 80 8.19 -11.74 3.12
N ALA A 81 8.84 -11.91 4.27
CA ALA A 81 9.81 -12.99 4.47
C ALA A 81 9.17 -14.37 4.27
N TRP A 82 7.95 -14.60 4.79
CA TRP A 82 7.26 -15.86 4.59
C TRP A 82 6.98 -16.17 3.11
N CYS A 83 6.51 -15.17 2.35
CA CYS A 83 6.26 -15.30 0.92
C CYS A 83 7.53 -15.48 0.10
N ASP A 84 8.66 -14.92 0.53
CA ASP A 84 9.96 -15.22 -0.10
C ASP A 84 10.34 -16.70 0.05
N TYR A 85 9.94 -17.37 1.13
CA TYR A 85 10.12 -18.82 1.32
C TYR A 85 9.03 -19.68 0.67
N HIS A 86 7.85 -19.10 0.38
CA HIS A 86 6.69 -19.80 -0.18
C HIS A 86 6.08 -19.03 -1.36
N PRO A 87 6.87 -18.72 -2.41
CA PRO A 87 6.43 -17.84 -3.49
C PRO A 87 5.26 -18.42 -4.29
N ASP A 88 5.13 -19.74 -4.33
CA ASP A 88 4.05 -20.46 -5.03
C ASP A 88 2.77 -20.60 -4.20
N SER A 89 2.75 -20.07 -2.96
CA SER A 89 1.52 -20.06 -2.16
C SER A 89 0.47 -19.19 -2.83
N SER A 90 -0.78 -19.67 -2.87
CA SER A 90 -1.93 -18.91 -3.35
C SER A 90 -2.23 -17.63 -2.54
N SER A 91 -1.57 -17.47 -1.39
CA SER A 91 -1.64 -16.26 -0.57
C SER A 91 -0.65 -15.18 -1.03
N CYS A 92 0.40 -15.50 -1.79
CA CYS A 92 1.46 -14.57 -2.13
C CYS A 92 1.28 -13.97 -3.52
N TYR A 93 0.83 -12.71 -3.58
CA TYR A 93 0.67 -11.99 -4.85
C TYR A 93 1.90 -11.10 -5.07
N SER A 94 2.69 -11.38 -6.10
CA SER A 94 3.93 -10.63 -6.38
C SER A 94 3.65 -9.32 -7.12
N LEU A 95 4.30 -8.24 -6.69
CA LEU A 95 4.43 -6.98 -7.44
C LEU A 95 5.65 -6.99 -8.39
N ASN A 96 6.30 -8.15 -8.58
CA ASN A 96 7.57 -8.32 -9.27
C ASN A 96 8.73 -7.53 -8.58
N ASP A 97 9.92 -7.55 -9.18
CA ASP A 97 11.14 -7.05 -8.51
C ASP A 97 11.24 -5.50 -8.42
N ASP A 98 10.31 -4.75 -9.03
CA ASP A 98 10.35 -3.29 -9.10
C ASP A 98 9.42 -2.64 -8.05
N VAL A 99 9.67 -2.90 -6.78
CA VAL A 99 8.78 -2.57 -5.65
C VAL A 99 8.38 -1.09 -5.57
N ASP A 100 9.33 -0.16 -5.77
CA ASP A 100 9.03 1.28 -5.74
C ASP A 100 8.31 1.74 -7.03
N ASN A 101 8.58 1.12 -8.17
CA ASN A 101 7.94 1.52 -9.44
C ASN A 101 6.57 0.86 -9.65
N ASN A 102 6.37 -0.33 -9.10
CA ASN A 102 5.20 -1.17 -9.34
C ASN A 102 4.15 -1.04 -8.25
N TRP A 103 4.53 -0.66 -7.02
CA TRP A 103 3.54 -0.38 -6.01
C TRP A 103 2.74 0.87 -6.38
N LYS A 104 1.42 0.70 -6.44
CA LYS A 104 0.45 1.77 -6.63
C LYS A 104 -0.62 1.61 -5.56
N PRO A 105 -1.13 2.73 -5.00
CA PRO A 105 -2.25 2.64 -4.09
C PRO A 105 -3.49 2.12 -4.81
N ILE A 106 -4.47 1.64 -4.04
CA ILE A 106 -5.77 1.20 -4.57
C ILE A 106 -6.43 2.36 -5.31
N GLN A 107 -6.69 2.20 -6.61
CA GLN A 107 -7.25 3.25 -7.47
C GLN A 107 -8.78 3.21 -7.59
N SER A 108 -9.41 2.07 -7.27
CA SER A 108 -10.86 1.93 -7.30
C SER A 108 -11.29 0.75 -6.46
N ILE A 109 -12.09 1.01 -5.44
CA ILE A 109 -12.74 0.02 -4.60
C ILE A 109 -14.13 0.50 -4.20
N ALA A 110 -15.11 -0.40 -4.16
CA ALA A 110 -16.45 -0.06 -3.72
C ALA A 110 -16.50 0.03 -2.19
N ALA A 111 -17.23 0.98 -1.62
CA ALA A 111 -17.50 1.04 -0.18
C ALA A 111 -18.22 -0.21 0.28
N ALA A 112 -17.91 -0.64 1.50
CA ALA A 112 -18.52 -1.85 2.04
C ALA A 112 -20.02 -1.67 2.31
N SER A 113 -20.43 -0.43 2.63
CA SER A 113 -21.83 -0.04 2.88
C SER A 113 -22.63 0.29 1.63
N ASP A 114 -21.98 0.63 0.50
CA ASP A 114 -22.63 0.93 -0.76
C ASP A 114 -21.76 0.49 -1.95
N PRO A 115 -22.14 -0.59 -2.67
CA PRO A 115 -21.36 -1.09 -3.80
C PRO A 115 -21.31 -0.12 -5.00
N ASN A 116 -22.21 0.86 -5.06
CA ASN A 116 -22.22 1.87 -6.13
C ASN A 116 -21.25 3.03 -5.83
N PHE A 117 -20.92 3.25 -4.56
CA PHE A 117 -19.94 4.24 -4.17
C PHE A 117 -18.53 3.67 -4.34
N LYS A 118 -17.82 4.10 -5.38
CA LYS A 118 -16.41 3.73 -5.60
C LYS A 118 -15.49 4.88 -5.22
N TYR A 119 -14.41 4.54 -4.54
CA TYR A 119 -13.35 5.48 -4.17
C TYR A 119 -11.98 4.87 -4.46
N GLY A 120 -10.97 5.73 -4.54
CA GLY A 120 -9.59 5.32 -4.74
C GLY A 120 -8.66 6.30 -4.05
N CYS A 121 -7.37 6.02 -4.13
CA CYS A 121 -6.35 6.76 -3.42
C CYS A 121 -5.25 7.23 -4.36
N THR A 122 -4.60 8.30 -3.93
CA THR A 122 -3.40 8.85 -4.53
C THR A 122 -2.42 9.13 -3.41
N CYS A 123 -1.14 8.95 -3.69
CA CYS A 123 -0.06 9.03 -2.72
C CYS A 123 1.09 9.88 -3.28
N MET A 124 1.69 10.70 -2.43
CA MET A 124 2.90 11.45 -2.73
C MET A 124 4.06 10.79 -1.99
N LYS A 125 4.93 10.13 -2.74
CA LYS A 125 6.15 9.50 -2.25
C LYS A 125 7.17 10.57 -1.95
N LYS A 126 7.92 10.37 -0.87
CA LYS A 126 8.93 11.29 -0.35
C LYS A 126 8.35 12.66 -0.01
N CYS A 127 7.13 12.68 0.51
CA CYS A 127 6.39 13.88 0.89
C CYS A 127 5.67 13.68 2.22
N THR A 128 5.44 14.80 2.91
CA THR A 128 4.55 14.91 4.08
C THR A 128 3.53 16.01 3.85
N TYR A 129 2.36 15.90 4.47
CA TYR A 129 1.32 16.93 4.36
C TYR A 129 1.03 17.59 5.72
N SER A 130 1.13 18.91 5.75
CA SER A 130 0.69 19.70 6.88
C SER A 130 -0.78 20.08 6.72
N LYS A 131 -1.67 19.44 7.48
CA LYS A 131 -3.10 19.81 7.54
C LYS A 131 -3.31 21.26 7.97
N LYS A 132 -2.49 21.77 8.88
CA LYS A 132 -2.62 23.14 9.44
C LYS A 132 -2.36 24.21 8.38
N SER A 133 -1.34 24.04 7.56
CA SER A 133 -0.94 25.00 6.52
C SER A 133 -1.44 24.62 5.12
N LYS A 134 -2.11 23.47 4.99
CA LYS A 134 -2.55 22.87 3.73
C LYS A 134 -1.44 22.80 2.69
N THR A 135 -0.27 22.28 3.08
CA THR A 135 0.93 22.29 2.25
C THR A 135 1.59 20.92 2.20
N LEU A 136 2.04 20.52 1.00
CA LEU A 136 2.94 19.38 0.83
C LEU A 136 4.39 19.83 0.99
N ARG A 137 5.16 19.08 1.77
CA ARG A 137 6.62 19.23 1.89
C ARG A 137 7.27 17.97 1.33
N CYS A 138 8.05 18.12 0.27
CA CYS A 138 8.49 17.02 -0.59
C CYS A 138 10.01 17.08 -0.85
N SER A 139 10.68 15.95 -0.90
CA SER A 139 12.07 15.91 -1.40
C SER A 139 12.12 16.27 -2.89
N ASP A 140 13.26 16.74 -3.41
CA ASP A 140 13.38 17.08 -4.85
C ASP A 140 13.12 15.90 -5.81
N SER A 141 13.18 14.66 -5.32
CA SER A 141 12.93 13.43 -6.08
C SER A 141 11.57 12.79 -5.79
N TYR A 142 10.60 13.59 -5.33
CA TYR A 142 9.25 13.11 -5.03
C TYR A 142 8.53 12.61 -6.27
N THR A 143 7.61 11.67 -6.07
CA THR A 143 6.77 11.13 -7.15
C THR A 143 5.34 10.98 -6.68
N LYS A 144 4.41 11.19 -7.59
CA LYS A 144 2.98 10.92 -7.39
C LYS A 144 2.66 9.50 -7.87
N ALA A 145 1.86 8.76 -7.10
CA ALA A 145 1.37 7.44 -7.46
C ALA A 145 -0.15 7.34 -7.23
N GLY A 146 -0.85 6.58 -8.07
CA GLY A 146 -2.30 6.38 -7.93
C GLY A 146 -3.09 7.13 -8.98
N LEU A 147 -4.18 7.77 -8.56
CA LEU A 147 -5.06 8.54 -9.43
C LEU A 147 -4.45 9.89 -9.84
N ASP A 148 -4.85 10.40 -11.02
CA ASP A 148 -4.29 11.62 -11.64
C ASP A 148 -4.72 12.92 -10.94
N ASP A 149 -5.74 12.88 -10.07
CA ASP A 149 -6.19 14.03 -9.28
C ASP A 149 -5.21 14.39 -8.16
N ASN A 150 -4.99 15.68 -7.90
CA ASN A 150 -4.11 16.16 -6.82
C ASN A 150 -4.95 16.66 -5.63
N PRO A 151 -5.11 15.86 -4.56
CA PRO A 151 -5.98 16.18 -3.43
C PRO A 151 -5.38 17.19 -2.46
N TRP A 152 -4.10 17.58 -2.63
CA TRP A 152 -3.41 18.48 -1.71
C TRP A 152 -3.28 19.92 -2.22
N GLY A 153 -3.79 20.22 -3.43
CA GLY A 153 -3.71 21.55 -4.05
C GLY A 153 -2.34 21.88 -4.64
N ASN A 154 -2.10 23.18 -4.90
CA ASN A 154 -0.97 23.63 -5.74
C ASN A 154 0.33 23.95 -4.96
N SER A 155 0.29 24.02 -3.63
CA SER A 155 1.44 24.46 -2.83
C SER A 155 2.31 23.26 -2.40
N ILE A 156 3.39 23.05 -3.14
CA ILE A 156 4.46 22.11 -2.82
C ILE A 156 5.69 22.91 -2.40
N ILE A 157 6.27 22.55 -1.26
CA ILE A 157 7.54 23.09 -0.76
C ILE A 157 8.60 22.00 -0.87
N ASN A 158 9.76 22.32 -1.45
CA ASN A 158 10.89 21.41 -1.48
C ASN A 158 11.57 21.34 -0.10
N ASP A 159 11.77 20.11 0.38
CA ASP A 159 12.28 19.74 1.69
C ASP A 159 13.04 18.41 1.57
N GLY A 160 14.37 18.48 1.45
CA GLY A 160 15.25 17.35 1.16
C GLY A 160 15.25 16.24 2.21
N GLU A 161 14.78 16.50 3.43
CA GLU A 161 14.75 15.54 4.53
C GLU A 161 13.62 14.49 4.41
N LYS A 162 12.74 14.62 3.41
CA LYS A 162 11.53 13.80 3.26
C LYS A 162 11.70 12.52 2.47
N SER A 163 12.93 12.04 2.28
CA SER A 163 13.25 10.87 1.42
C SER A 163 12.57 9.54 1.80
N ARG A 164 12.03 9.40 3.01
CA ARG A 164 11.36 8.18 3.51
C ARG A 164 9.91 8.39 3.94
N GLU A 165 9.35 9.53 3.60
CA GLU A 165 7.99 9.87 3.99
C GLU A 165 7.01 9.56 2.86
N CYS A 166 5.77 9.28 3.22
CA CYS A 166 4.70 9.22 2.24
C CYS A 166 3.41 9.70 2.88
N VAL A 167 2.56 10.31 2.05
CA VAL A 167 1.21 10.71 2.42
C VAL A 167 0.24 10.29 1.33
N CYS A 168 -0.88 9.73 1.75
CA CYS A 168 -1.96 9.35 0.85
C CYS A 168 -3.25 10.07 1.21
N ALA A 169 -4.11 10.24 0.22
CA ALA A 169 -5.48 10.71 0.37
C ALA A 169 -6.40 9.87 -0.52
N CYS A 170 -7.63 9.66 -0.07
CA CYS A 170 -8.61 8.84 -0.77
C CYS A 170 -9.92 9.60 -0.93
N GLY A 171 -10.58 9.39 -2.06
CA GLY A 171 -11.82 10.04 -2.43
C GLY A 171 -12.42 9.38 -3.67
N GLN A 172 -13.55 9.89 -4.15
CA GLN A 172 -14.16 9.40 -5.38
C GLN A 172 -13.30 9.77 -6.60
N PRO A 173 -13.02 8.83 -7.52
CA PRO A 173 -12.31 9.14 -8.75
C PRO A 173 -13.10 10.20 -9.54
N ASN A 174 -12.41 11.21 -10.07
CA ASN A 174 -13.00 12.32 -10.83
C ASN A 174 -13.95 13.24 -10.02
N ALA A 175 -14.04 13.08 -8.70
CA ALA A 175 -14.65 14.09 -7.85
C ALA A 175 -13.64 15.20 -7.54
N ALA A 176 -14.16 16.38 -7.18
CA ALA A 176 -13.31 17.53 -6.87
C ALA A 176 -12.35 17.21 -5.71
N ALA A 177 -11.12 17.76 -5.76
CA ALA A 177 -10.06 17.46 -4.80
C ALA A 177 -10.44 17.75 -3.33
N ASP A 178 -11.41 18.63 -3.09
CA ASP A 178 -11.97 18.91 -1.77
C ASP A 178 -12.73 17.72 -1.17
N THR A 179 -13.17 16.75 -1.98
CA THR A 179 -13.79 15.50 -1.51
C THR A 179 -12.77 14.44 -1.05
N TRP A 180 -11.46 14.72 -1.12
CA TRP A 180 -10.39 13.75 -0.84
C TRP A 180 -9.70 13.93 0.53
N MET A 181 -10.26 14.74 1.42
CA MET A 181 -9.55 15.21 2.61
C MET A 181 -9.52 14.23 3.80
N TYR A 182 -8.77 13.13 3.66
CA TYR A 182 -8.35 12.29 4.79
C TYR A 182 -6.86 11.95 4.71
N SER A 183 -6.00 12.98 4.75
CA SER A 183 -4.55 12.80 4.73
C SER A 183 -3.99 12.30 6.08
N VAL A 184 -2.88 11.59 6.03
CA VAL A 184 -2.18 11.03 7.21
C VAL A 184 -0.86 11.78 7.40
N LYS A 185 -0.49 12.00 8.66
CA LYS A 185 0.71 12.74 9.06
C LYS A 185 1.88 11.80 9.26
#